data_AF-A0A238X2F4-F1
#
_entry.id   AF-A0A238X2F4-F1
#
_cell.length_a   1.000
_cell.length_b   1.000
_cell.length_c   1.000
_cell.angle_alpha   90.00
_cell.angle_beta   90.00
_cell.angle_gamma   90.00
#
_symmetry.space_group_name_H-M   'P 1'
#
loop_
_entity.id
_entity.type
_entity.pdbx_description
1 polymer ?
#
loop_
_entity_poly.entity_id
_entity_poly.type
_entity_poly.pdbx_seq_one_letter_code
_entity_poly.pdbx_strand_id
1 'polypeptide(L)'
;MAPAEDDISIEEKRVYAGTAGRTDALLATGMGLVRVAISGDLVGEFTLISRDAARDVAVLPTVAGPDGDSQREADVLAVATDDDLRVAVLDSASDTAPDQLTFSDVAVGPCVAVGVHNGGLLVAAEDGTVSRVSVTLTGDSIEAAVDPVGGLADPRAIDGPLLAGADGVYRIVSDGNGWRLEHVGLSDVRDVAGSGLPLAATGDGLYWLGNGWMDALDGEFEVVAGDGDGHAMAAGDGGLWVRPGDEDGGGTGWNEDAWAQATLPVEEPIAAVGYGPGTAVAVTADGTVCVDVGDGWRHRAVGVRDVNGVALVAGDL
;
A
#
# COMPACT_ATOMS: atom_id res chain seq x y z
N MET A 1 -8.89 20.41 62.19
CA MET A 1 -10.09 19.77 61.63
C MET A 1 -9.90 19.80 60.13
N ALA A 2 -9.36 18.71 59.59
CA ALA A 2 -9.05 18.56 58.18
C ALA A 2 -10.35 18.26 57.41
N PRO A 3 -10.57 18.81 56.21
CA PRO A 3 -11.51 18.22 55.28
C PRO A 3 -10.89 16.97 54.66
N ALA A 4 -11.66 15.89 54.67
CA ALA A 4 -11.33 14.59 54.11
C ALA A 4 -11.62 14.57 52.61
N GLU A 5 -10.66 14.02 51.87
CA GLU A 5 -10.82 13.07 50.76
C GLU A 5 -11.64 13.55 49.54
N ASP A 6 -10.91 14.09 48.56
CA ASP A 6 -11.27 14.04 47.14
C ASP A 6 -11.44 12.57 46.72
N ASP A 7 -12.68 12.15 46.61
CA ASP A 7 -13.08 10.88 45.99
C ASP A 7 -13.03 11.07 44.47
N ILE A 8 -11.82 11.10 43.91
CA ILE A 8 -11.57 10.92 42.47
C ILE A 8 -11.94 9.49 42.11
N SER A 9 -13.24 9.27 41.89
CA SER A 9 -13.77 7.99 41.46
C SER A 9 -13.02 7.50 40.23
N ILE A 10 -12.68 6.21 40.24
CA ILE A 10 -11.95 5.44 39.22
C ILE A 10 -12.59 5.49 37.81
N GLU A 11 -13.69 6.23 37.61
CA GLU A 11 -14.27 6.50 36.29
C GLU A 11 -13.46 7.52 35.45
N GLU A 12 -12.55 8.28 36.06
CA GLU A 12 -11.71 9.27 35.35
C GLU A 12 -10.36 8.71 34.86
N LYS A 13 -10.21 7.38 34.88
CA LYS A 13 -9.03 6.66 34.38
C LYS A 13 -9.33 5.73 33.21
N ARG A 14 -10.47 5.91 32.55
CA ARG A 14 -10.66 5.44 31.18
C ARG A 14 -9.92 6.39 30.26
N VAL A 15 -8.61 6.14 30.18
CA VAL A 15 -7.82 6.36 28.98
C VAL A 15 -8.55 5.61 27.86
N TYR A 16 -9.54 6.25 27.26
CA TYR A 16 -9.77 6.08 25.85
C TYR A 16 -8.65 6.86 25.17
N ALA A 17 -7.46 6.25 25.19
CA ALA A 17 -6.52 6.43 24.10
C ALA A 17 -7.30 5.95 22.88
N GLY A 18 -7.91 6.90 22.17
CA GLY A 18 -8.42 6.61 20.85
C GLY A 18 -7.27 6.03 20.06
N THR A 19 -7.54 4.97 19.30
CA THR A 19 -6.67 4.32 18.32
C THR A 19 -6.15 5.28 17.22
N ALA A 20 -6.35 6.60 17.39
CA ALA A 20 -5.79 7.64 16.57
C ALA A 20 -4.27 7.72 16.80
N GLY A 21 -3.52 7.14 15.87
CA GLY A 21 -2.06 7.21 15.83
C GLY A 21 -1.33 5.88 15.69
N ARG A 22 -2.03 4.76 15.45
CA ARG A 22 -1.41 3.48 15.12
C ARG A 22 -1.72 3.09 13.67
N THR A 23 -0.67 2.70 12.96
CA THR A 23 -0.67 2.25 11.57
C THR A 23 0.13 0.97 11.51
N ASP A 24 -0.34 -0.03 10.79
CA ASP A 24 0.45 -1.22 10.50
C ASP A 24 0.96 -1.16 9.06
N ALA A 25 2.26 -1.40 8.89
CA ALA A 25 2.86 -1.64 7.59
C ALA A 25 2.97 -3.15 7.34
N LEU A 26 2.34 -3.61 6.28
CA LEU A 26 2.42 -4.98 5.78
C LEU A 26 3.46 -5.03 4.68
N LEU A 27 4.55 -5.76 4.90
CA LEU A 27 5.68 -5.87 3.99
C LEU A 27 5.61 -7.18 3.22
N ALA A 28 5.54 -7.10 1.89
CA ALA A 28 5.77 -8.25 1.02
C ALA A 28 7.28 -8.47 0.88
N THR A 29 7.76 -9.66 1.25
CA THR A 29 9.19 -9.98 1.26
C THR A 29 9.47 -11.39 0.72
N GLY A 30 10.71 -11.64 0.31
CA GLY A 30 11.16 -12.98 -0.08
C GLY A 30 11.07 -14.04 1.03
N MET A 31 10.93 -13.63 2.30
CA MET A 31 10.73 -14.56 3.43
C MET A 31 9.26 -14.75 3.82
N GLY A 32 8.35 -13.97 3.23
CA GLY A 32 6.95 -13.96 3.57
C GLY A 32 6.35 -12.58 3.82
N LEU A 33 5.14 -12.56 4.36
CA LEU A 33 4.44 -11.34 4.74
C LEU A 33 4.80 -10.96 6.18
N VAL A 34 5.26 -9.74 6.39
CA VAL A 34 5.63 -9.22 7.72
C VAL A 34 4.78 -8.03 8.08
N ARG A 35 4.16 -8.05 9.25
CA ARG A 35 3.54 -6.88 9.87
C ARG A 35 4.58 -6.09 10.64
N VAL A 36 4.53 -4.78 10.57
CA VAL A 36 5.31 -3.85 11.39
C VAL A 36 4.34 -2.83 11.99
N ALA A 37 4.22 -2.82 13.32
CA ALA A 37 3.40 -1.86 14.02
C ALA A 37 4.10 -0.51 14.12
N ILE A 38 3.42 0.56 13.71
CA ILE A 38 3.91 1.93 13.75
C ILE A 38 3.00 2.75 14.66
N SER A 39 3.58 3.50 15.59
CA SER A 39 2.84 4.42 16.45
C SER A 39 3.51 5.78 16.48
N GLY A 40 2.90 6.77 15.84
CA GLY A 40 3.57 8.04 15.54
C GLY A 40 4.86 7.81 14.76
N ASP A 41 5.97 8.33 15.24
CA ASP A 41 7.30 8.17 14.64
C ASP A 41 8.03 6.89 15.11
N LEU A 42 7.38 6.02 15.91
CA LEU A 42 7.98 4.82 16.47
C LEU A 42 7.67 3.57 15.65
N VAL A 43 8.73 2.90 15.19
CA VAL A 43 8.66 1.54 14.62
C VAL A 43 8.70 0.50 15.75
N GLY A 44 7.56 -0.12 16.01
CA GLY A 44 7.26 -1.01 17.12
C GLY A 44 7.58 -2.48 16.86
N GLU A 45 6.64 -3.35 17.25
CA GLU A 45 6.74 -4.80 17.07
C GLU A 45 6.61 -5.18 15.59
N PHE A 46 7.26 -6.27 15.20
CA PHE A 46 7.10 -6.85 13.88
C PHE A 46 6.90 -8.36 13.98
N THR A 47 6.01 -8.89 13.14
CA THR A 47 5.53 -10.27 13.20
C THR A 47 5.48 -10.86 11.81
N LEU A 48 6.02 -12.06 11.64
CA LEU A 48 5.89 -12.83 10.40
C LEU A 48 4.50 -13.45 10.34
N ILE A 49 3.64 -12.95 9.45
CA ILE A 49 2.26 -13.40 9.26
C ILE A 49 2.23 -14.73 8.50
N SER A 50 2.96 -14.80 7.40
CA SER A 50 3.06 -15.98 6.54
C SER A 50 4.50 -16.15 6.07
N ARG A 51 4.88 -17.38 5.71
CA ARG A 51 6.24 -17.75 5.28
C ARG A 51 6.38 -17.93 3.77
N ASP A 52 5.27 -17.87 3.05
CA ASP A 52 5.28 -18.02 1.60
C ASP A 52 5.73 -16.70 0.99
N ALA A 53 6.74 -16.75 0.11
CA ALA A 53 7.37 -15.56 -0.45
C ALA A 53 6.32 -14.63 -1.09
N ALA A 54 6.31 -13.37 -0.66
CA ALA A 54 5.35 -12.39 -1.10
C ALA A 54 6.01 -11.43 -2.11
N ARG A 55 5.37 -11.29 -3.27
CA ARG A 55 5.78 -10.39 -4.34
C ARG A 55 5.12 -9.03 -4.23
N ASP A 56 3.89 -8.99 -3.73
CA ASP A 56 3.16 -7.74 -3.53
C ASP A 56 2.02 -7.93 -2.50
N VAL A 57 1.52 -6.82 -1.95
CA VAL A 57 0.48 -6.82 -0.92
C VAL A 57 -0.46 -5.62 -1.07
N ALA A 58 -1.76 -5.87 -0.93
CA ALA A 58 -2.77 -4.84 -0.89
C ALA A 58 -3.83 -5.14 0.17
N VAL A 59 -4.54 -4.09 0.60
CA VAL A 59 -5.63 -4.20 1.58
C VAL A 59 -6.86 -3.55 1.00
N LEU A 60 -7.86 -4.37 0.68
CA LEU A 60 -9.17 -3.91 0.22
C LEU A 60 -10.00 -3.49 1.45
N PRO A 61 -10.31 -2.19 1.59
CA PRO A 61 -11.05 -1.71 2.75
C PRO A 61 -12.51 -2.14 2.71
N THR A 62 -12.98 -2.57 3.88
CA THR A 62 -14.38 -2.71 4.33
C THR A 62 -15.33 -3.32 3.30
N VAL A 63 -15.46 -4.65 3.36
CA VAL A 63 -16.49 -5.42 2.65
C VAL A 63 -17.66 -5.66 3.60
N ALA A 64 -18.88 -5.20 3.26
CA ALA A 64 -20.05 -5.48 4.08
C ALA A 64 -20.44 -6.97 3.98
N GLY A 65 -20.61 -7.64 5.13
CA GLY A 65 -21.21 -8.96 5.16
C GLY A 65 -22.67 -8.95 4.67
N PRO A 66 -23.20 -10.06 4.11
CA PRO A 66 -24.50 -10.12 3.44
C PRO A 66 -25.70 -9.82 4.37
N ASP A 67 -25.52 -9.93 5.70
CA ASP A 67 -26.63 -9.97 6.65
C ASP A 67 -26.99 -8.64 7.32
N GLY A 68 -26.49 -7.49 6.85
CA GLY A 68 -27.09 -6.15 7.01
C GLY A 68 -27.42 -5.60 8.41
N ASP A 69 -27.30 -6.37 9.49
CA ASP A 69 -27.89 -6.04 10.81
C ASP A 69 -26.89 -6.20 11.97
N SER A 70 -25.60 -6.39 11.68
CA SER A 70 -24.48 -6.24 12.62
C SER A 70 -23.19 -6.07 11.81
N GLN A 71 -22.84 -4.82 11.46
CA GLN A 71 -21.64 -4.46 10.70
C GLN A 71 -20.37 -4.91 11.43
N ARG A 72 -19.87 -6.11 11.11
CA ARG A 72 -18.44 -6.40 11.23
C ARG A 72 -17.81 -5.93 9.94
N GLU A 73 -17.30 -4.70 9.97
CA GLU A 73 -16.49 -4.15 8.90
C GLU A 73 -15.12 -4.82 9.02
N ALA A 74 -14.77 -5.62 8.01
CA ALA A 74 -13.47 -6.25 7.93
C ALA A 74 -12.84 -5.91 6.59
N ASP A 75 -11.54 -5.72 6.62
CA ASP A 75 -10.73 -5.51 5.43
C ASP A 75 -10.31 -6.87 4.88
N VAL A 76 -9.94 -6.91 3.61
CA VAL A 76 -9.40 -8.11 2.97
C VAL A 76 -7.94 -7.85 2.63
N LEU A 77 -7.05 -8.59 3.29
CA LEU A 77 -5.65 -8.69 2.92
C LEU A 77 -5.54 -9.53 1.65
N ALA A 78 -4.81 -9.02 0.67
CA ALA A 78 -4.45 -9.74 -0.54
C ALA A 78 -2.93 -9.77 -0.69
N VAL A 79 -2.38 -10.95 -0.98
CA VAL A 79 -0.93 -11.17 -1.12
C VAL A 79 -0.69 -11.89 -2.44
N ALA A 80 0.09 -11.26 -3.32
CA ALA A 80 0.56 -11.90 -4.55
C ALA A 80 1.78 -12.78 -4.22
N THR A 81 1.74 -14.05 -4.62
CA THR A 81 2.85 -14.99 -4.44
C THR A 81 3.25 -15.65 -5.76
N ASP A 82 4.32 -16.43 -5.73
CA ASP A 82 4.77 -17.27 -6.85
C ASP A 82 3.88 -18.49 -7.14
N ASP A 83 2.88 -18.75 -6.29
CA ASP A 83 1.91 -19.83 -6.46
C ASP A 83 0.52 -19.32 -6.87
N ASP A 84 -0.02 -18.33 -6.13
CA ASP A 84 -1.36 -17.79 -6.36
C ASP A 84 -1.56 -16.40 -5.73
N LEU A 85 -2.72 -15.79 -5.96
CA LEU A 85 -3.22 -14.74 -5.06
C LEU A 85 -3.83 -15.38 -3.81
N ARG A 86 -3.36 -14.94 -2.65
CA ARG A 86 -3.89 -15.40 -1.35
C ARG A 86 -4.63 -14.27 -0.65
N VAL A 87 -5.78 -14.57 -0.09
CA VAL A 87 -6.62 -13.60 0.62
C VAL A 87 -6.93 -14.04 2.04
N ALA A 88 -6.96 -13.09 2.97
CA ALA A 88 -7.31 -13.31 4.38
C ALA A 88 -8.19 -12.17 4.91
N VAL A 89 -9.06 -12.49 5.86
CA VAL A 89 -9.88 -11.49 6.54
C VAL A 89 -9.01 -10.78 7.58
N LEU A 90 -8.94 -9.45 7.50
CA LEU A 90 -8.38 -8.60 8.54
C LEU A 90 -9.54 -7.98 9.33
N ASP A 91 -9.79 -8.52 10.51
CA ASP A 91 -10.76 -7.95 11.44
C ASP A 91 -10.04 -7.33 12.62
N SER A 92 -10.01 -5.99 12.67
CA SER A 92 -9.41 -5.23 13.77
C SER A 92 -10.13 -5.41 15.11
N ALA A 93 -11.35 -5.98 15.12
CA ALA A 93 -12.06 -6.33 16.34
C ALA A 93 -11.77 -7.76 16.84
N SER A 94 -10.99 -8.53 16.09
CA SER A 94 -10.63 -9.91 16.43
C SER A 94 -9.41 -9.94 17.36
N ASP A 95 -9.44 -10.81 18.37
CA ASP A 95 -8.25 -11.13 19.19
C ASP A 95 -7.29 -12.12 18.47
N THR A 96 -7.48 -12.34 17.17
CA THR A 96 -6.66 -13.27 16.40
C THR A 96 -5.29 -12.64 16.17
N ALA A 97 -4.24 -13.30 16.65
CA ALA A 97 -2.89 -12.83 16.42
C ALA A 97 -2.58 -12.79 14.91
N PRO A 98 -1.82 -11.80 14.42
CA PRO A 98 -1.51 -11.68 12.99
C PRO A 98 -0.88 -12.93 12.37
N ASP A 99 -0.11 -13.72 13.14
CA ASP A 99 0.51 -14.98 12.71
C ASP A 99 -0.46 -16.18 12.66
N GLN A 100 -1.75 -15.95 12.95
CA GLN A 100 -2.81 -16.94 12.91
C GLN A 100 -3.86 -16.65 11.82
N LEU A 101 -3.60 -15.67 10.95
CA LEU A 101 -4.45 -15.37 9.80
C LEU A 101 -4.59 -16.61 8.91
N THR A 102 -5.84 -16.91 8.53
CA THR A 102 -6.15 -18.02 7.63
C THR A 102 -6.26 -17.49 6.21
N PHE A 103 -5.35 -17.94 5.35
CA PHE A 103 -5.32 -17.58 3.93
C PHE A 103 -6.11 -18.58 3.08
N SER A 104 -6.82 -18.04 2.08
CA SER A 104 -7.48 -18.79 1.02
C SER A 104 -6.91 -18.41 -0.34
N ASP A 105 -6.70 -19.39 -1.19
CA ASP A 105 -6.17 -19.21 -2.54
C ASP A 105 -7.33 -18.86 -3.49
N VAL A 106 -7.13 -17.90 -4.40
CA VAL A 106 -8.18 -17.37 -5.30
C VAL A 106 -8.24 -18.12 -6.65
N ALA A 107 -7.23 -18.92 -6.96
CA ALA A 107 -7.04 -19.68 -8.19
C ALA A 107 -6.87 -18.81 -9.46
N VAL A 108 -6.08 -17.74 -9.35
CA VAL A 108 -5.62 -16.93 -10.50
C VAL A 108 -4.26 -17.41 -11.03
N GLY A 109 -3.51 -18.19 -10.22
CA GLY A 109 -2.15 -18.65 -10.52
C GLY A 109 -1.08 -17.65 -10.07
N PRO A 110 0.21 -17.91 -10.37
CA PRO A 110 1.32 -17.09 -9.92
C PRO A 110 1.12 -15.61 -10.22
N CYS A 111 1.18 -14.77 -9.20
CA CYS A 111 0.89 -13.34 -9.28
C CYS A 111 2.15 -12.50 -9.13
N VAL A 112 2.16 -11.32 -9.75
CA VAL A 112 3.28 -10.37 -9.64
C VAL A 112 2.86 -9.15 -8.84
N ALA A 113 1.69 -8.59 -9.15
CA ALA A 113 1.20 -7.37 -8.52
C ALA A 113 -0.28 -7.47 -8.15
N VAL A 114 -0.67 -6.79 -7.07
CA VAL A 114 -2.04 -6.68 -6.60
C VAL A 114 -2.33 -5.27 -6.10
N GLY A 115 -3.45 -4.70 -6.51
CA GLY A 115 -3.89 -3.38 -6.06
C GLY A 115 -5.39 -3.30 -5.87
N VAL A 116 -5.87 -2.19 -5.31
CA VAL A 116 -7.29 -1.97 -5.02
C VAL A 116 -7.86 -0.92 -5.95
N HIS A 117 -9.01 -1.23 -6.57
CA HIS A 117 -9.73 -0.27 -7.38
C HIS A 117 -11.24 -0.47 -7.33
N ASN A 118 -11.98 0.60 -7.00
CA ASN A 118 -13.44 0.62 -7.01
C ASN A 118 -14.08 -0.56 -6.24
N GLY A 119 -13.63 -0.82 -5.01
CA GLY A 119 -14.19 -1.86 -4.14
C GLY A 119 -13.88 -3.30 -4.57
N GLY A 120 -12.84 -3.51 -5.39
CA GLY A 120 -12.35 -4.84 -5.74
C GLY A 120 -10.84 -4.84 -5.90
N LEU A 121 -10.27 -6.05 -5.95
CA LEU A 121 -8.85 -6.25 -6.21
C LEU A 121 -8.60 -6.29 -7.72
N LEU A 122 -7.46 -5.77 -8.14
CA LEU A 122 -6.87 -5.98 -9.45
C LEU A 122 -5.59 -6.76 -9.28
N VAL A 123 -5.40 -7.75 -10.14
CA VAL A 123 -4.35 -8.75 -9.99
C VAL A 123 -3.71 -8.96 -11.34
N ALA A 124 -2.39 -8.86 -11.40
CA ALA A 124 -1.62 -9.21 -12.58
C ALA A 124 -0.85 -10.51 -12.33
N ALA A 125 -1.15 -11.51 -13.15
CA ALA A 125 -0.47 -12.80 -13.15
C ALA A 125 0.87 -12.72 -13.90
N GLU A 126 1.76 -13.67 -13.60
CA GLU A 126 3.10 -13.76 -14.21
C GLU A 126 3.05 -14.01 -15.73
N ASP A 127 1.95 -14.60 -16.23
CA ASP A 127 1.71 -14.79 -17.67
C ASP A 127 1.19 -13.54 -18.39
N GLY A 128 1.03 -12.43 -17.66
CA GLY A 128 0.52 -11.16 -18.17
C GLY A 128 -1.00 -11.02 -18.08
N THR A 129 -1.74 -12.04 -17.64
CA THR A 129 -3.20 -11.94 -17.47
C THR A 129 -3.53 -10.97 -16.34
N VAL A 130 -4.42 -10.02 -16.61
CA VAL A 130 -4.96 -9.13 -15.58
C VAL A 130 -6.41 -9.50 -15.30
N SER A 131 -6.71 -9.71 -14.02
CA SER A 131 -8.06 -10.04 -13.55
C SER A 131 -8.53 -9.06 -12.50
N ARG A 132 -9.83 -8.80 -12.50
CA ARG A 132 -10.53 -8.18 -11.38
C ARG A 132 -11.05 -9.28 -10.47
N VAL A 133 -10.78 -9.16 -9.18
CA VAL A 133 -11.27 -10.08 -8.16
C VAL A 133 -12.24 -9.36 -7.25
N SER A 134 -13.49 -9.81 -7.26
CA SER A 134 -14.52 -9.33 -6.32
C SER A 134 -14.57 -10.27 -5.13
N VAL A 135 -14.59 -9.71 -3.92
CA VAL A 135 -14.57 -10.48 -2.68
C VAL A 135 -15.88 -10.29 -1.93
N THR A 136 -16.45 -11.38 -1.43
CA THR A 136 -17.61 -11.40 -0.54
C THR A 136 -17.24 -12.10 0.76
N LEU A 137 -17.59 -11.48 1.89
CA LEU A 137 -17.36 -12.04 3.22
C LEU A 137 -18.62 -12.70 3.75
N THR A 138 -18.51 -13.94 4.23
CA THR A 138 -19.58 -14.64 4.96
C THR A 138 -19.03 -15.13 6.30
N GLY A 139 -19.25 -14.35 7.36
CA GLY A 139 -18.57 -14.58 8.65
C GLY A 139 -17.06 -14.38 8.50
N ASP A 140 -16.26 -15.38 8.92
CA ASP A 140 -14.80 -15.39 8.76
C ASP A 140 -14.33 -16.03 7.44
N SER A 141 -15.26 -16.35 6.52
CA SER A 141 -14.95 -16.99 5.24
C SER A 141 -14.97 -15.97 4.10
N ILE A 142 -14.03 -16.15 3.16
CA ILE A 142 -13.91 -15.35 1.93
C ILE A 142 -14.37 -16.19 0.73
N GLU A 143 -15.27 -15.62 -0.06
CA GLU A 143 -15.54 -16.07 -1.43
C GLU A 143 -15.01 -15.04 -2.42
N ALA A 144 -14.28 -15.50 -3.44
CA ALA A 144 -13.70 -14.66 -4.48
C ALA A 144 -14.25 -15.04 -5.86
N ALA A 145 -14.64 -14.03 -6.63
CA ALA A 145 -15.03 -14.18 -8.04
C ALA A 145 -14.00 -13.49 -8.92
N VAL A 146 -13.49 -14.22 -9.91
CA VAL A 146 -12.43 -13.78 -10.82
C VAL A 146 -13.01 -13.46 -12.20
N ASP A 147 -12.80 -12.22 -12.64
CA ASP A 147 -13.18 -11.74 -13.96
C ASP A 147 -11.93 -11.28 -14.73
N PRO A 148 -11.47 -12.00 -15.77
CA PRO A 148 -10.38 -11.54 -16.62
C PRO A 148 -10.74 -10.25 -17.35
N VAL A 149 -9.87 -9.24 -17.31
CA VAL A 149 -10.13 -7.90 -17.89
C VAL A 149 -9.19 -7.52 -19.04
N GLY A 150 -8.07 -8.22 -19.18
CA GLY A 150 -7.10 -7.95 -20.24
C GLY A 150 -5.77 -8.62 -20.00
N GLY A 151 -4.75 -8.15 -20.74
CA GLY A 151 -3.38 -8.58 -20.56
C GLY A 151 -2.43 -7.40 -20.58
N LEU A 152 -1.28 -7.58 -19.94
CA LEU A 152 -0.21 -6.61 -19.74
C LEU A 152 1.13 -7.32 -19.94
N ALA A 153 2.05 -6.74 -20.71
CA ALA A 153 3.34 -7.37 -20.94
C ALA A 153 4.27 -7.11 -19.75
N ASP A 154 4.81 -8.18 -19.15
CA ASP A 154 5.71 -8.12 -17.98
C ASP A 154 5.15 -7.18 -16.88
N PRO A 155 4.03 -7.56 -16.23
CA PRO A 155 3.42 -6.74 -15.19
C PRO A 155 4.37 -6.50 -14.01
N ARG A 156 4.35 -5.30 -13.44
CA ARG A 156 5.26 -4.92 -12.35
C ARG A 156 4.57 -4.34 -11.12
N ALA A 157 3.58 -3.47 -11.32
CA ALA A 157 2.88 -2.82 -10.21
C ALA A 157 1.44 -2.45 -10.55
N ILE A 158 0.61 -2.30 -9.51
CA ILE A 158 -0.78 -1.84 -9.61
C ILE A 158 -1.04 -0.87 -8.44
N ASP A 159 -1.45 0.36 -8.75
CA ASP A 159 -2.03 1.27 -7.74
C ASP A 159 -3.26 1.98 -8.31
N GLY A 160 -4.35 1.90 -7.55
CA GLY A 160 -5.65 2.41 -7.96
C GLY A 160 -6.03 1.94 -9.37
N PRO A 161 -6.35 2.85 -10.30
CA PRO A 161 -6.73 2.48 -11.67
C PRO A 161 -5.55 2.16 -12.60
N LEU A 162 -4.29 2.26 -12.15
CA LEU A 162 -3.12 2.19 -13.01
C LEU A 162 -2.39 0.86 -12.85
N LEU A 163 -1.78 0.40 -13.95
CA LEU A 163 -0.92 -0.77 -13.99
C LEU A 163 0.37 -0.43 -14.72
N ALA A 164 1.51 -0.84 -14.16
CA ALA A 164 2.83 -0.73 -14.75
C ALA A 164 3.25 -2.04 -15.41
N GLY A 165 3.80 -1.95 -16.62
CA GLY A 165 4.47 -3.07 -17.28
C GLY A 165 5.56 -2.62 -18.25
N ALA A 166 6.25 -3.59 -18.86
CA ALA A 166 7.36 -3.31 -19.76
C ALA A 166 6.95 -2.52 -21.01
N ASP A 167 5.69 -2.62 -21.44
CA ASP A 167 5.18 -1.90 -22.61
C ASP A 167 4.49 -0.57 -22.27
N GLY A 168 4.45 -0.17 -20.99
CA GLY A 168 4.01 1.15 -20.56
C GLY A 168 3.00 1.12 -19.41
N VAL A 169 2.29 2.23 -19.25
CA VAL A 169 1.20 2.35 -18.29
C VAL A 169 -0.10 1.94 -18.94
N TYR A 170 -0.88 1.13 -18.24
CA TYR A 170 -2.27 0.85 -18.56
C TYR A 170 -3.19 1.46 -17.52
N ARG A 171 -4.38 1.85 -17.96
CA ARG A 171 -5.48 2.25 -17.09
C ARG A 171 -6.62 1.26 -17.23
N ILE A 172 -7.15 0.81 -16.10
CA ILE A 172 -8.40 0.09 -16.09
C ILE A 172 -9.58 1.07 -16.19
N VAL A 173 -10.52 0.76 -17.08
CA VAL A 173 -11.73 1.55 -17.28
C VAL A 173 -12.96 0.66 -17.29
N SER A 174 -14.09 1.22 -16.87
CA SER A 174 -15.41 0.60 -17.01
C SER A 174 -16.30 1.48 -17.88
N ASP A 175 -16.97 0.88 -18.85
CA ASP A 175 -17.96 1.55 -19.71
C ASP A 175 -19.40 1.09 -19.44
N GLY A 176 -19.61 0.40 -18.31
CA GLY A 176 -20.90 -0.18 -17.92
C GLY A 176 -21.18 -1.56 -18.51
N ASN A 177 -20.38 -2.05 -19.47
CA ASN A 177 -20.48 -3.42 -20.01
C ASN A 177 -19.40 -4.37 -19.48
N GLY A 178 -18.55 -3.88 -18.58
CA GLY A 178 -17.43 -4.62 -18.02
C GLY A 178 -16.22 -3.73 -17.82
N TRP A 179 -15.13 -4.36 -17.41
CA TRP A 179 -13.83 -3.72 -17.23
C TRP A 179 -12.93 -4.06 -18.41
N ARG A 180 -12.08 -3.10 -18.81
CA ARG A 180 -11.05 -3.31 -19.82
C ARG A 180 -9.81 -2.48 -19.53
N LEU A 181 -8.69 -2.89 -20.09
CA LEU A 181 -7.44 -2.16 -20.03
C LEU A 181 -7.28 -1.23 -21.25
N GLU A 182 -6.78 -0.03 -21.01
CA GLU A 182 -6.37 0.93 -22.03
C GLU A 182 -4.89 1.28 -21.83
N HIS A 183 -4.07 1.13 -22.88
CA HIS A 183 -2.70 1.63 -22.87
C HIS A 183 -2.72 3.16 -22.89
N VAL A 184 -2.04 3.79 -21.95
CA VAL A 184 -2.04 5.26 -21.77
C VAL A 184 -0.66 5.89 -21.95
N GLY A 185 0.31 5.15 -22.48
CA GLY A 185 1.62 5.67 -22.88
C GLY A 185 2.78 5.18 -22.02
N LEU A 186 3.94 5.83 -22.21
CA LEU A 186 5.25 5.41 -21.69
C LEU A 186 5.67 4.01 -22.17
N SER A 187 6.81 3.56 -21.67
CA SER A 187 7.42 2.24 -21.89
C SER A 187 8.31 1.93 -20.70
N ASP A 188 8.56 0.65 -20.44
CA ASP A 188 9.43 0.18 -19.36
C ASP A 188 9.10 0.81 -17.99
N VAL A 189 7.81 0.83 -17.65
CA VAL A 189 7.33 1.43 -16.40
C VAL A 189 7.55 0.43 -15.27
N ARG A 190 8.07 0.91 -14.14
CA ARG A 190 8.45 0.08 -12.99
C ARG A 190 7.39 0.10 -11.91
N ASP A 191 6.86 1.30 -11.63
CA ASP A 191 5.82 1.50 -10.62
C ASP A 191 4.89 2.66 -10.99
N VAL A 192 3.70 2.70 -10.40
CA VAL A 192 2.66 3.70 -10.64
C VAL A 192 2.00 4.12 -9.33
N ALA A 193 1.62 5.39 -9.24
CA ALA A 193 0.72 5.87 -8.20
C ALA A 193 -0.58 6.36 -8.82
N GLY A 194 -1.70 5.74 -8.44
CA GLY A 194 -3.03 6.01 -8.96
C GLY A 194 -3.90 6.87 -8.05
N SER A 195 -3.47 7.08 -6.80
CA SER A 195 -4.15 7.93 -5.82
C SER A 195 -3.82 9.41 -6.07
N GLY A 196 -4.84 10.21 -6.43
CA GLY A 196 -4.68 11.64 -6.74
C GLY A 196 -4.22 11.87 -8.18
N LEU A 197 -3.15 12.65 -8.35
CA LEU A 197 -2.56 12.85 -9.67
C LEU A 197 -1.76 11.60 -10.08
N PRO A 198 -2.04 10.99 -11.24
CA PRO A 198 -1.30 9.81 -11.70
C PRO A 198 0.20 10.06 -11.85
N LEU A 199 1.02 9.17 -11.28
CA LEU A 199 2.47 9.14 -11.42
C LEU A 199 2.94 7.81 -12.01
N ALA A 200 4.10 7.84 -12.67
CA ALA A 200 4.78 6.64 -13.18
C ALA A 200 6.30 6.77 -13.02
N ALA A 201 6.90 5.75 -12.41
CA ALA A 201 8.35 5.60 -12.27
C ALA A 201 8.90 4.72 -13.41
N THR A 202 10.04 5.11 -13.98
CA THR A 202 10.70 4.40 -15.08
C THR A 202 12.21 4.43 -14.91
N GLY A 203 12.93 3.72 -15.79
CA GLY A 203 14.39 3.80 -15.86
C GLY A 203 14.96 5.14 -16.31
N ASP A 204 14.15 5.99 -16.96
CA ASP A 204 14.61 7.26 -17.54
C ASP A 204 14.15 8.49 -16.73
N GLY A 205 13.05 8.37 -15.99
CA GLY A 205 12.47 9.46 -15.22
C GLY A 205 11.24 9.09 -14.41
N LEU A 206 10.82 10.05 -13.59
CA LEU A 206 9.52 10.10 -12.95
C LEU A 206 8.58 11.00 -13.77
N TYR A 207 7.36 10.53 -14.02
CA TYR A 207 6.37 11.23 -14.83
C TYR A 207 5.07 11.47 -14.09
N TRP A 208 4.36 12.54 -14.45
CA TRP A 208 3.00 12.82 -14.00
C TRP A 208 2.05 13.01 -15.17
N LEU A 209 0.76 12.67 -14.99
CA LEU A 209 -0.22 12.76 -16.07
C LEU A 209 -0.96 14.11 -16.09
N GLY A 210 -0.61 14.95 -17.06
CA GLY A 210 -1.31 16.20 -17.41
C GLY A 210 -2.08 16.07 -18.73
N ASN A 211 -1.69 16.84 -19.74
CA ASN A 211 -2.19 16.71 -21.13
C ASN A 211 -1.50 15.57 -21.91
N GLY A 212 -1.08 14.52 -21.19
CA GLY A 212 -0.06 13.56 -21.57
C GLY A 212 0.91 13.36 -20.40
N TRP A 213 1.80 12.39 -20.52
CA TRP A 213 2.88 12.20 -19.53
C TRP A 213 3.88 13.34 -19.65
N MET A 214 4.13 14.00 -18.52
CA MET A 214 5.03 15.13 -18.37
C MET A 214 6.16 14.74 -17.43
N ASP A 215 7.37 15.24 -17.67
CA ASP A 215 8.52 14.98 -16.81
C ASP A 215 8.31 15.64 -15.43
N ALA A 216 8.56 14.88 -14.37
CA ALA A 216 8.67 15.37 -12.99
C ALA A 216 10.15 15.50 -12.60
N LEU A 217 10.90 14.41 -12.72
CA LEU A 217 12.32 14.31 -12.39
C LEU A 217 13.02 13.42 -13.41
N ASP A 218 14.24 13.81 -13.80
CA ASP A 218 15.13 12.97 -14.61
C ASP A 218 15.83 11.93 -13.73
N GLY A 219 16.10 10.75 -14.30
CA GLY A 219 16.88 9.69 -13.65
C GLY A 219 16.09 8.42 -13.40
N GLU A 220 16.76 7.41 -12.86
CA GLU A 220 16.17 6.08 -12.65
C GLU A 220 15.33 6.04 -11.37
N PHE A 221 14.07 5.65 -11.49
CA PHE A 221 13.13 5.49 -10.38
C PHE A 221 12.50 4.09 -10.41
N GLU A 222 12.48 3.45 -9.26
CA GLU A 222 11.94 2.09 -9.08
C GLU A 222 10.54 2.11 -8.49
N VAL A 223 10.29 2.99 -7.51
CA VAL A 223 9.04 3.02 -6.75
C VAL A 223 8.46 4.42 -6.63
N VAL A 224 7.14 4.51 -6.58
CA VAL A 224 6.40 5.77 -6.43
C VAL A 224 5.10 5.56 -5.64
N ALA A 225 4.79 6.47 -4.73
CA ALA A 225 3.52 6.49 -4.01
C ALA A 225 2.97 7.91 -3.94
N GLY A 226 1.64 8.03 -3.94
CA GLY A 226 0.91 9.28 -3.70
C GLY A 226 -0.18 9.07 -2.66
N ASP A 227 -0.48 10.10 -1.87
CA ASP A 227 -1.51 10.01 -0.82
C ASP A 227 -2.92 10.42 -1.31
N GLY A 228 -3.02 10.97 -2.52
CA GLY A 228 -4.27 11.51 -3.08
C GLY A 228 -4.48 13.01 -2.87
N ASP A 229 -3.77 13.61 -1.92
CA ASP A 229 -3.89 15.01 -1.49
C ASP A 229 -2.69 15.86 -1.95
N GLY A 230 -1.89 15.33 -2.87
CA GLY A 230 -0.77 16.00 -3.51
C GLY A 230 0.58 15.69 -2.87
N HIS A 231 0.64 14.93 -1.78
CA HIS A 231 1.93 14.40 -1.32
C HIS A 231 2.33 13.22 -2.20
N ALA A 232 3.62 13.15 -2.52
CA ALA A 232 4.17 12.02 -3.24
C ALA A 232 5.59 11.69 -2.80
N MET A 233 5.96 10.43 -2.93
CA MET A 233 7.31 9.92 -2.78
C MET A 233 7.72 9.16 -4.01
N ALA A 234 8.98 9.29 -4.41
CA ALA A 234 9.58 8.44 -5.43
C ALA A 234 11.02 8.10 -5.03
N ALA A 235 11.47 6.88 -5.32
CA ALA A 235 12.83 6.48 -5.02
C ALA A 235 13.47 5.65 -6.14
N GLY A 236 14.79 5.76 -6.23
CA GLY A 236 15.65 5.01 -7.15
C GLY A 236 17.11 5.26 -6.82
N ASP A 237 18.00 5.23 -7.81
CA ASP A 237 19.45 5.40 -7.64
C ASP A 237 19.82 6.75 -6.98
N GLY A 238 19.00 7.77 -7.17
CA GLY A 238 19.16 9.09 -6.57
C GLY A 238 18.70 9.19 -5.11
N GLY A 239 18.26 8.11 -4.48
CA GLY A 239 17.65 8.13 -3.14
C GLY A 239 16.17 8.52 -3.16
N LEU A 240 15.65 8.96 -2.01
CA LEU A 240 14.24 9.31 -1.83
C LEU A 240 13.97 10.77 -2.18
N TRP A 241 12.94 11.01 -3.00
CA TRP A 241 12.41 12.32 -3.34
C TRP A 241 11.00 12.46 -2.81
N VAL A 242 10.68 13.64 -2.25
CA VAL A 242 9.40 13.95 -1.62
C VAL A 242 8.82 15.20 -2.25
N ARG A 243 7.58 15.10 -2.70
CA ARG A 243 6.73 16.25 -3.02
C ARG A 243 5.82 16.52 -1.81
N PRO A 244 5.90 17.69 -1.17
CA PRO A 244 4.93 18.08 -0.15
C PRO A 244 3.56 18.36 -0.79
N GLY A 245 2.49 18.22 -0.03
CA GLY A 245 1.14 18.54 -0.47
C GLY A 245 0.93 20.04 -0.63
N ASP A 246 -0.15 20.40 -1.33
CA ASP A 246 -0.48 21.79 -1.58
C ASP A 246 -1.19 22.39 -0.35
N GLU A 247 -0.45 22.90 0.63
CA GLU A 247 -1.02 23.45 1.88
C GLU A 247 -2.00 24.62 1.67
N ASP A 248 -1.97 25.30 0.51
CA ASP A 248 -2.81 26.48 0.21
C ASP A 248 -3.42 26.50 -1.21
N GLY A 249 -3.49 25.34 -1.90
CA GLY A 249 -4.11 25.24 -3.24
C GLY A 249 -3.44 26.08 -4.34
N GLY A 250 -2.19 26.51 -4.11
CA GLY A 250 -1.39 27.34 -5.00
C GLY A 250 -0.09 26.67 -5.48
N GLY A 251 0.01 25.34 -5.40
CA GLY A 251 1.22 24.57 -5.67
C GLY A 251 1.84 24.83 -7.04
N THR A 252 3.18 24.91 -7.07
CA THR A 252 4.02 25.03 -8.25
C THR A 252 4.05 23.70 -9.02
N GLY A 253 2.98 23.38 -9.76
CA GLY A 253 2.96 22.24 -10.68
C GLY A 253 3.46 20.91 -10.09
N TRP A 254 4.02 20.08 -10.97
CA TRP A 254 4.56 18.74 -10.67
C TRP A 254 5.93 18.51 -11.35
N ASN A 255 6.56 19.59 -11.78
CA ASN A 255 7.91 19.60 -12.35
C ASN A 255 8.97 19.50 -11.24
N GLU A 256 10.24 19.46 -11.63
CA GLU A 256 11.40 19.29 -10.74
C GLU A 256 11.35 20.17 -9.48
N ASP A 257 10.98 21.45 -9.61
CA ASP A 257 10.93 22.41 -8.50
C ASP A 257 9.92 22.04 -7.38
N ALA A 258 8.98 21.13 -7.67
CA ALA A 258 8.01 20.63 -6.68
C ALA A 258 8.57 19.55 -5.77
N TRP A 259 9.76 19.00 -6.08
CA TRP A 259 10.34 17.86 -5.38
C TRP A 259 11.58 18.27 -4.59
N ALA A 260 11.74 17.67 -3.41
CA ALA A 260 12.93 17.80 -2.60
C ALA A 260 13.51 16.42 -2.27
N GLN A 261 14.82 16.28 -2.39
CA GLN A 261 15.50 15.06 -1.96
C GLN A 261 15.47 14.98 -0.43
N ALA A 262 14.98 13.86 0.10
CA ALA A 262 14.96 13.58 1.52
C ALA A 262 16.32 13.03 1.97
N THR A 263 16.77 13.44 3.16
CA THR A 263 17.91 12.81 3.83
C THR A 263 17.39 11.73 4.77
N LEU A 264 17.57 10.47 4.36
CA LEU A 264 17.23 9.34 5.19
C LEU A 264 18.35 9.03 6.20
N PRO A 265 18.04 8.47 7.37
CA PRO A 265 19.03 8.03 8.35
C PRO A 265 19.72 6.70 7.97
N VAL A 266 19.60 6.30 6.71
CA VAL A 266 20.05 5.04 6.11
C VAL A 266 20.64 5.32 4.73
N GLU A 267 21.54 4.46 4.26
CA GLU A 267 22.20 4.59 2.95
C GLU A 267 21.76 3.49 1.96
N GLU A 268 21.03 2.48 2.45
CA GLU A 268 20.57 1.34 1.69
C GLU A 268 19.48 1.74 0.66
N PRO A 269 19.45 1.08 -0.53
CA PRO A 269 18.45 1.36 -1.55
C PRO A 269 17.02 1.16 -1.03
N ILE A 270 16.12 2.06 -1.43
CA ILE A 270 14.69 2.01 -1.10
C ILE A 270 13.99 1.10 -2.09
N ALA A 271 13.26 0.12 -1.57
CA ALA A 271 12.57 -0.91 -2.34
C ALA A 271 11.04 -0.77 -2.30
N ALA A 272 10.49 -0.03 -1.34
CA ALA A 272 9.06 0.26 -1.27
C ALA A 272 8.80 1.59 -0.56
N VAL A 273 7.76 2.30 -0.99
CA VAL A 273 7.26 3.52 -0.35
C VAL A 273 5.74 3.45 -0.24
N GLY A 274 5.18 4.10 0.78
CA GLY A 274 3.73 4.15 0.94
C GLY A 274 3.28 5.17 1.96
N TYR A 275 1.99 5.49 1.92
CA TYR A 275 1.35 6.42 2.85
C TYR A 275 0.28 5.71 3.69
N GLY A 276 0.27 6.01 4.98
CA GLY A 276 -0.84 5.78 5.88
C GLY A 276 -1.39 7.12 6.39
N PRO A 277 -2.43 7.13 7.23
CA PRO A 277 -3.00 8.36 7.77
C PRO A 277 -1.94 9.21 8.50
N GLY A 278 -1.56 10.34 7.90
CA GLY A 278 -0.53 11.25 8.43
C GLY A 278 0.87 10.62 8.59
N THR A 279 1.16 9.52 7.88
CA THR A 279 2.42 8.77 8.02
C THR A 279 2.98 8.44 6.65
N ALA A 280 4.24 8.80 6.40
CA ALA A 280 5.00 8.37 5.24
C ALA A 280 5.94 7.22 5.63
N VAL A 281 6.01 6.18 4.80
CA VAL A 281 6.86 5.02 5.02
C VAL A 281 7.76 4.80 3.80
N ALA A 282 9.04 4.56 4.06
CA ALA A 282 10.01 4.09 3.09
C ALA A 282 10.72 2.86 3.64
N VAL A 283 10.86 1.81 2.84
CA VAL A 283 11.45 0.53 3.27
C VAL A 283 12.64 0.21 2.38
N THR A 284 13.79 -0.08 2.99
CA THR A 284 14.99 -0.47 2.25
C THR A 284 14.91 -1.92 1.77
N ALA A 285 15.66 -2.28 0.73
CA ALA A 285 15.76 -3.65 0.23
C ALA A 285 16.20 -4.67 1.31
N ASP A 286 17.00 -4.21 2.28
CA ASP A 286 17.49 -4.98 3.43
C ASP A 286 16.56 -4.93 4.66
N GLY A 287 15.32 -4.45 4.49
CA GLY A 287 14.29 -4.52 5.52
C GLY A 287 14.46 -3.52 6.66
N THR A 288 14.99 -2.33 6.38
CA THR A 288 14.91 -1.20 7.30
C THR A 288 13.69 -0.36 6.98
N VAL A 289 12.76 -0.26 7.94
CA VAL A 289 11.57 0.57 7.83
C VAL A 289 11.90 1.96 8.34
N CYS A 290 11.70 2.96 7.49
CA CYS A 290 11.80 4.38 7.80
C CYS A 290 10.38 4.99 7.85
N VAL A 291 10.11 5.81 8.85
CA VAL A 291 8.80 6.45 9.08
C VAL A 291 9.00 7.94 9.30
N ASP A 292 8.13 8.75 8.69
CA ASP A 292 8.02 10.19 8.95
C ASP A 292 6.56 10.58 9.19
N VAL A 293 6.32 11.36 10.24
CA VAL A 293 5.01 11.92 10.62
C VAL A 293 5.01 13.45 10.61
N GLY A 294 6.00 14.06 9.96
CA GLY A 294 6.15 15.51 9.79
C GLY A 294 7.25 16.15 10.64
N ASP A 295 7.99 15.36 11.42
CA ASP A 295 9.13 15.81 12.25
C ASP A 295 10.46 15.12 11.88
N GLY A 296 10.47 14.42 10.75
CA GLY A 296 11.62 13.82 10.11
C GLY A 296 11.75 12.32 10.35
N TRP A 297 12.50 11.67 9.47
CA TRP A 297 12.62 10.22 9.41
C TRP A 297 13.20 9.57 10.68
N ARG A 298 12.50 8.56 11.18
CA ARG A 298 12.96 7.55 12.15
C ARG A 298 13.06 6.20 11.46
N HIS A 299 13.87 5.29 11.99
CA HIS A 299 14.03 3.98 11.35
C HIS A 299 14.23 2.84 12.35
N ARG A 300 13.94 1.63 11.88
CA ARG A 300 14.31 0.38 12.54
C ARG A 300 14.47 -0.76 11.53
N ALA A 301 15.54 -1.52 11.66
CA ALA A 301 15.70 -2.77 10.93
C ALA A 301 14.76 -3.84 11.48
N VAL A 302 13.96 -4.47 10.61
CA VAL A 302 13.02 -5.55 10.96
C VAL A 302 13.53 -6.95 10.56
N GLY A 303 14.76 -7.03 10.05
CA GLY A 303 15.48 -8.28 9.81
C GLY A 303 14.96 -9.10 8.63
N VAL A 304 14.29 -8.45 7.68
CA VAL A 304 13.79 -9.04 6.43
C VAL A 304 14.66 -8.66 5.24
N ARG A 305 14.49 -9.34 4.12
CA ARG A 305 15.19 -9.07 2.86
C ARG A 305 14.25 -9.24 1.69
N ASP A 306 14.68 -8.75 0.54
CA ASP A 306 13.94 -8.87 -0.72
C ASP A 306 12.54 -8.27 -0.55
N VAL A 307 12.48 -7.04 -0.03
CA VAL A 307 11.23 -6.28 0.11
C VAL A 307 10.75 -5.89 -1.28
N ASN A 308 9.49 -6.22 -1.59
CA ASN A 308 8.89 -6.00 -2.91
C ASN A 308 7.67 -5.06 -2.88
N GLY A 309 7.09 -4.80 -1.71
CA GLY A 309 5.90 -3.94 -1.59
C GLY A 309 5.53 -3.65 -0.14
N VAL A 310 4.73 -2.60 0.06
CA VAL A 310 4.20 -2.20 1.37
C VAL A 310 2.75 -1.75 1.26
N ALA A 311 1.89 -2.25 2.14
CA ALA A 311 0.53 -1.75 2.34
C ALA A 311 0.36 -1.20 3.75
N LEU A 312 -0.37 -0.09 3.90
CA LEU A 312 -0.58 0.58 5.18
C LEU A 312 -2.03 0.43 5.61
N VAL A 313 -2.23 -0.03 6.85
CA VAL A 313 -3.56 -0.21 7.45
C VAL A 313 -3.69 0.68 8.65
N ALA A 314 -4.80 1.43 8.73
CA ALA A 314 -5.11 2.22 9.90
C ALA A 314 -5.64 1.30 11.02
N GLY A 315 -5.08 1.40 12.23
CA GLY A 315 -5.52 0.60 13.38
C GLY A 315 -4.51 -0.44 13.85
N ASP A 316 -4.96 -1.38 14.68
CA ASP A 316 -4.18 -2.49 15.22
C ASP A 316 -4.70 -3.79 14.59
N LEU A 317 -3.81 -4.54 13.92
CA LEU A 317 -4.04 -5.92 13.47
C LEU A 317 -3.66 -6.95 14.54
#